data_AF-A0A1P6C1F3-F1
#
_entry.id   AF-A0A1P6C1F3-F1
#
_cell.length_a   1.000
_cell.length_b   1.000
_cell.length_c   1.000
_cell.angle_alpha   90.00
_cell.angle_beta   90.00
_cell.angle_gamma   90.00
#
_symmetry.space_group_name_H-M   'P 1'
#
loop_
_entity.id
_entity.type
_entity.pdbx_description
1 polymer ?
#
loop_
_entity_poly.entity_id
_entity_poly.type
_entity_poly.pdbx_seq_one_letter_code
_entity_poly.pdbx_strand_id
1 'polypeptide(L)'
;MAENKDELVQRAKLAEQAERYDDMAQSMKRVTELGAELTNEERNLLSVAYKNVVGARRSSWRVISSIEQKTEGLEKQQMVKEYREKVEKELRDICQDVLNLLDKYLIPKAGNPESKVFYLKMKGDYYRYLAEVASGDDRESI
;
A
#
# COMPACT_ATOMS: atom_id res chain seq x y z
N MET A 1 -3.04 23.30 15.50
CA MET A 1 -2.00 22.56 16.24
C MET A 1 -1.15 21.85 15.20
N ALA A 2 0.16 22.06 15.20
CA ALA A 2 1.05 21.31 14.30
C ALA A 2 1.00 19.83 14.69
N GLU A 3 0.78 18.93 13.73
CA GLU A 3 0.82 17.49 14.00
C GLU A 3 2.23 17.11 14.49
N ASN A 4 2.33 16.57 15.70
CA ASN A 4 3.59 16.15 16.28
C ASN A 4 3.96 14.75 15.75
N LYS A 5 5.19 14.61 15.24
CA LYS A 5 5.72 13.35 14.71
C LYS A 5 5.59 12.21 15.73
N ASP A 6 5.92 12.50 16.99
CA ASP A 6 5.90 11.51 18.07
C ASP A 6 4.47 11.02 18.35
N GLU A 7 3.48 11.90 18.31
CA GLU A 7 2.07 11.53 18.49
C GLU A 7 1.58 10.62 17.35
N LEU A 8 1.97 10.90 16.11
CA LEU A 8 1.62 10.06 14.96
C LEU A 8 2.27 8.69 15.03
N VAL A 9 3.54 8.61 15.45
CA VAL A 9 4.24 7.33 15.68
C VAL A 9 3.58 6.53 16.81
N GLN A 10 3.19 7.19 17.91
CA GLN A 10 2.47 6.52 19.00
C GLN A 10 1.10 6.00 18.53
N ARG A 11 0.36 6.77 17.74
CA ARG A 11 -0.90 6.30 17.12
C ARG A 11 -0.69 5.11 16.20
N ALA A 12 0.38 5.10 15.40
CA ALA A 12 0.71 3.97 14.54
C ALA A 12 0.99 2.70 15.37
N LYS A 13 1.72 2.80 16.48
CA LYS A 13 1.97 1.67 17.40
C LYS A 13 0.69 1.15 18.06
N LEU A 14 -0.22 2.03 18.47
CA LEU A 14 -1.52 1.63 19.00
C LEU A 14 -2.37 0.94 17.93
N ALA A 15 -2.36 1.46 16.70
CA ALA A 15 -3.06 0.87 15.57
C ALA A 15 -2.50 -0.52 15.21
N GLU A 16 -1.18 -0.72 15.28
CA GLU A 16 -0.54 -2.03 15.11
C GLU A 16 -1.03 -3.05 16.15
N GLN A 17 -1.04 -2.67 17.43
CA GLN A 17 -1.53 -3.53 18.51
C GLN A 17 -3.02 -3.89 18.39
N ALA A 18 -3.80 -3.00 17.78
CA ALA A 18 -5.22 -3.21 17.50
C ALA A 18 -5.49 -3.84 16.12
N GLU A 19 -4.44 -4.24 15.38
CA GLU A 19 -4.51 -4.77 14.02
C GLU A 19 -5.25 -3.85 13.02
N ARG A 20 -5.32 -2.55 13.30
CA ARG A 20 -5.92 -1.53 12.45
C ARG A 20 -4.88 -0.96 11.47
N TYR A 21 -4.43 -1.80 10.56
CA TYR A 21 -3.33 -1.45 9.64
C TYR A 21 -3.64 -0.28 8.70
N ASP A 22 -4.91 -0.04 8.34
CA ASP A 22 -5.32 1.13 7.58
C ASP A 22 -5.06 2.44 8.35
N ASP A 23 -5.38 2.47 9.65
CA ASP A 23 -5.12 3.62 10.53
C ASP A 23 -3.61 3.81 10.76
N MET A 24 -2.89 2.68 10.90
CA MET A 24 -1.44 2.66 11.00
C MET A 24 -0.80 3.26 9.75
N ALA A 25 -1.26 2.88 8.55
CA ALA A 25 -0.75 3.37 7.28
C ALA A 25 -1.01 4.87 7.12
N GLN A 26 -2.20 5.35 7.50
CA GLN A 26 -2.51 6.79 7.50
C GLN A 26 -1.60 7.59 8.44
N SER A 27 -1.35 7.08 9.64
CA SER A 27 -0.46 7.75 10.61
C SER A 27 0.98 7.80 10.09
N MET A 28 1.48 6.68 9.56
CA MET A 28 2.84 6.61 9.00
C MET A 28 3.01 7.39 7.68
N LYS A 29 1.94 7.54 6.89
CA LYS A 29 1.89 8.43 5.73
C LYS A 29 2.20 9.86 6.16
N ARG A 30 1.48 10.36 7.17
CA ARG A 30 1.69 11.73 7.71
C ARG A 30 3.10 11.89 8.28
N VAL A 31 3.61 10.91 9.04
CA VAL A 31 5.01 10.93 9.54
C VAL A 31 6.00 11.09 8.41
N THR A 32 5.78 10.39 7.29
CA THR A 32 6.64 10.48 6.10
C THR A 32 6.53 11.85 5.42
N GLU A 33 5.32 12.40 5.32
CA GLU A 33 5.03 13.69 4.68
C GLU A 33 5.56 14.90 5.47
N LEU A 34 5.79 14.77 6.79
CA LEU A 34 6.53 15.75 7.59
C LEU A 34 7.96 15.98 7.07
N GLY A 35 8.49 15.02 6.30
CA GLY A 35 9.71 15.21 5.52
C GLY A 35 11.01 15.06 6.29
N ALA A 36 10.99 14.62 7.55
CA ALA A 36 12.19 14.15 8.22
C ALA A 36 12.61 12.77 7.68
N GLU A 37 13.91 12.46 7.71
CA GLU A 37 14.37 11.09 7.45
C GLU A 37 13.78 10.13 8.50
N LEU A 38 13.28 8.98 8.05
CA LEU A 38 12.70 7.98 8.94
C LEU A 38 13.80 7.20 9.66
N THR A 39 13.63 7.03 10.96
CA THR A 39 14.44 6.09 11.75
C THR A 39 14.18 4.65 11.31
N ASN A 40 15.05 3.72 11.72
CA ASN A 40 14.85 2.30 11.42
C ASN A 40 13.51 1.77 11.98
N GLU A 41 13.11 2.22 13.16
CA GLU A 41 11.82 1.85 13.77
C GLU A 41 10.65 2.41 12.95
N GLU A 42 10.68 3.69 12.59
CA GLU A 42 9.63 4.33 11.79
C GLU A 42 9.51 3.70 10.40
N ARG A 43 10.64 3.36 9.78
CA ARG A 43 10.68 2.65 8.49
C ARG A 43 10.03 1.27 8.60
N ASN A 44 10.29 0.55 9.68
CA ASN A 44 9.67 -0.75 9.93
C ASN A 44 8.15 -0.60 10.13
N LEU A 45 7.70 0.38 10.92
CA LEU A 45 6.27 0.66 11.11
C LEU A 45 5.58 0.96 9.77
N LEU A 46 6.17 1.83 8.94
CA LEU A 46 5.66 2.13 7.60
C LEU A 46 5.53 0.86 6.74
N SER A 47 6.57 0.03 6.74
CA SER A 47 6.60 -1.22 5.96
C SER A 47 5.54 -2.22 6.44
N VAL A 48 5.42 -2.43 7.74
CA VAL A 48 4.43 -3.32 8.35
C VAL A 48 3.00 -2.85 8.04
N ALA A 49 2.74 -1.55 8.18
CA ALA A 49 1.43 -0.97 7.90
C ALA A 49 0.98 -1.26 6.47
N TYR A 50 1.76 -0.80 5.49
CA TYR A 50 1.36 -0.94 4.09
C TYR A 50 1.43 -2.39 3.59
N LYS A 51 2.35 -3.23 4.09
CA LYS A 51 2.39 -4.67 3.77
C LYS A 51 1.09 -5.38 4.17
N ASN A 52 0.55 -5.07 5.35
CA ASN A 52 -0.70 -5.67 5.81
C ASN A 52 -1.90 -5.11 5.04
N VAL A 53 -1.96 -3.80 4.82
CA VAL A 53 -3.03 -3.16 4.04
C VAL A 53 -3.08 -3.75 2.62
N VAL A 54 -1.97 -3.74 1.88
CA VAL A 54 -1.93 -4.29 0.51
C VAL A 54 -2.12 -5.81 0.48
N GLY A 55 -1.62 -6.52 1.50
CA GLY A 55 -1.77 -7.96 1.64
C GLY A 55 -3.23 -8.39 1.75
N ALA A 56 -4.02 -7.67 2.56
CA ALA A 56 -5.45 -7.90 2.70
C ALA A 56 -6.18 -7.71 1.36
N ARG A 57 -5.93 -6.59 0.66
CA ARG A 57 -6.59 -6.28 -0.62
C ARG A 57 -6.21 -7.26 -1.73
N ARG A 58 -4.94 -7.69 -1.78
CA ARG A 58 -4.47 -8.74 -2.70
C ARG A 58 -5.17 -10.08 -2.45
N SER A 59 -5.34 -10.46 -1.17
CA SER A 59 -6.07 -11.68 -0.82
C SER A 59 -7.52 -11.62 -1.28
N SER A 60 -8.22 -10.52 -0.95
CA SER A 60 -9.59 -10.26 -1.39
C SER A 60 -9.73 -10.30 -2.91
N TRP A 61 -8.82 -9.65 -3.63
CA TRP A 61 -8.83 -9.63 -5.10
C TRP A 61 -8.70 -11.03 -5.71
N ARG A 62 -7.79 -11.88 -5.19
CA ARG A 62 -7.65 -13.27 -5.67
C ARG A 62 -8.92 -14.08 -5.45
N VAL A 63 -9.55 -13.93 -4.28
CA VAL A 63 -10.80 -14.63 -3.96
C VAL A 63 -11.91 -14.21 -4.91
N ILE A 64 -12.10 -12.90 -5.11
CA ILE A 64 -13.14 -12.37 -5.99
C ILE A 64 -12.89 -12.77 -7.44
N SER A 65 -11.64 -12.71 -7.92
CA SER A 65 -11.28 -13.16 -9.27
C SER A 65 -11.57 -14.65 -9.46
N SER A 66 -11.35 -15.48 -8.43
CA SER A 66 -11.71 -16.90 -8.46
C SER A 66 -13.23 -17.13 -8.50
N ILE A 67 -14.00 -16.28 -7.82
CA ILE A 67 -15.47 -16.31 -7.85
C ILE A 67 -15.99 -15.88 -9.22
N GLU A 68 -15.43 -14.83 -9.81
CA GLU A 68 -15.80 -14.33 -11.14
C GLU A 68 -15.67 -15.43 -12.20
N GLN A 69 -14.56 -16.16 -12.20
CA GLN A 69 -14.31 -17.28 -13.12
C GLN A 69 -15.30 -18.45 -12.98
N LYS A 70 -15.90 -18.63 -11.80
CA LYS A 70 -16.84 -19.72 -11.50
C LYS A 70 -18.30 -19.29 -11.56
N THR A 71 -18.58 -18.00 -11.68
CA THR A 71 -19.94 -17.46 -11.65
C THR A 71 -20.58 -17.63 -13.01
N GLU A 72 -21.76 -18.25 -13.05
CA GLU A 72 -22.59 -18.38 -14.25
C GLU A 72 -23.79 -17.41 -14.19
N GLY A 73 -24.22 -16.93 -15.35
CA GLY A 73 -25.33 -15.99 -15.48
C GLY A 73 -24.88 -14.53 -15.54
N LEU A 74 -25.36 -13.81 -16.56
CA LEU A 74 -24.91 -12.46 -16.92
C LEU A 74 -25.04 -11.44 -15.78
N GLU A 75 -26.16 -11.44 -15.05
CA GLU A 75 -26.39 -10.48 -13.96
C GLU A 75 -25.43 -10.69 -12.78
N LYS A 76 -25.21 -11.94 -12.37
CA LYS A 76 -24.29 -12.26 -11.27
C LYS A 76 -22.85 -12.00 -11.66
N GLN A 77 -22.47 -12.30 -12.91
CA GLN A 77 -21.14 -11.98 -13.42
C GLN A 77 -20.86 -10.48 -13.40
N GLN A 78 -21.85 -9.66 -13.79
CA GLN A 78 -21.70 -8.21 -13.75
C GLN A 78 -21.48 -7.69 -12.32
N MET A 79 -22.27 -8.18 -11.35
CA MET A 79 -22.09 -7.80 -9.93
C MET A 79 -20.70 -8.18 -9.38
N VAL A 80 -20.21 -9.39 -9.71
CA VAL A 80 -18.90 -9.85 -9.25
C VAL A 80 -17.78 -9.05 -9.91
N LYS A 81 -17.92 -8.73 -11.21
CA LYS A 81 -16.96 -7.90 -11.96
C LYS A 81 -16.84 -6.50 -11.37
N GLU A 82 -17.96 -5.83 -11.11
CA GLU A 82 -17.97 -4.49 -10.50
C GLU A 82 -17.29 -4.50 -9.12
N TYR A 83 -17.52 -5.56 -8.34
CA TYR A 83 -16.88 -5.70 -7.03
C TYR A 83 -15.37 -5.98 -7.15
N ARG A 84 -14.95 -6.77 -8.15
CA ARG A 84 -13.53 -7.01 -8.47
C ARG A 84 -12.84 -5.70 -8.83
N GLU A 85 -13.42 -4.91 -9.73
CA GLU A 85 -12.89 -3.61 -10.17
C GLU A 85 -12.77 -2.61 -9.01
N LYS A 86 -13.72 -2.64 -8.07
CA LYS A 86 -13.61 -1.85 -6.83
C LYS A 86 -12.37 -2.22 -6.02
N VAL A 87 -12.12 -3.52 -5.80
CA VAL A 87 -10.94 -3.99 -5.05
C VAL A 87 -9.65 -3.72 -5.81
N GLU A 88 -9.66 -3.84 -7.14
CA GLU A 88 -8.52 -3.45 -7.99
C GLU A 88 -8.18 -1.97 -7.82
N LYS A 89 -9.19 -1.10 -7.83
CA LYS A 89 -8.99 0.34 -7.61
C LYS A 89 -8.39 0.61 -6.24
N GLU A 90 -8.93 0.02 -5.18
CA GLU A 90 -8.37 0.18 -3.83
C GLU A 90 -6.90 -0.26 -3.76
N LEU A 91 -6.56 -1.40 -4.37
CA LEU A 91 -5.19 -1.90 -4.43
C LEU A 91 -4.28 -0.96 -5.22
N ARG A 92 -4.73 -0.47 -6.38
CA ARG A 92 -4.00 0.51 -7.21
C ARG A 92 -3.73 1.79 -6.42
N ASP A 93 -4.74 2.33 -5.75
CA ASP A 93 -4.64 3.55 -4.95
C ASP A 93 -3.63 3.39 -3.80
N ILE A 94 -3.67 2.25 -3.08
CA ILE A 94 -2.70 1.92 -2.03
C ILE A 94 -1.27 1.85 -2.60
N CYS A 95 -1.09 1.19 -3.74
CA CYS A 95 0.22 1.06 -4.36
C CYS A 95 0.76 2.41 -4.83
N GLN A 96 -0.08 3.23 -5.46
CA GLN A 96 0.30 4.55 -5.93
C GLN A 96 0.65 5.48 -4.77
N ASP A 97 -0.09 5.41 -3.65
CA ASP A 97 0.23 6.13 -2.43
C ASP A 97 1.64 5.80 -1.92
N VAL A 98 2.01 4.52 -1.87
CA VAL A 98 3.35 4.12 -1.42
C VAL A 98 4.42 4.55 -2.41
N LEU A 99 4.21 4.37 -3.72
CA LEU A 99 5.15 4.82 -4.75
C LEU A 99 5.39 6.33 -4.66
N ASN A 100 4.33 7.11 -4.43
CA ASN A 100 4.44 8.55 -4.23
C ASN A 100 5.25 8.91 -2.98
N LEU A 101 5.06 8.20 -1.86
CA LEU A 101 5.85 8.40 -0.64
C LEU A 101 7.33 8.07 -0.87
N LEU A 102 7.60 6.98 -1.57
CA LEU A 102 8.95 6.56 -1.90
C LEU A 102 9.66 7.60 -2.76
N ASP A 103 9.01 8.08 -3.82
CA ASP A 103 9.63 8.97 -4.79
C ASP A 103 9.77 10.41 -4.30
N LYS A 104 8.80 10.92 -3.53
CA LYS A 104 8.80 12.32 -3.09
C LYS A 104 9.53 12.52 -1.77
N TYR A 105 9.51 11.55 -0.86
CA TYR A 105 9.95 11.76 0.53
C TYR A 105 11.08 10.83 0.95
N LEU A 106 11.06 9.55 0.59
CA LEU A 106 11.96 8.56 1.19
C LEU A 106 13.26 8.37 0.40
N ILE A 107 13.17 8.04 -0.89
CA ILE A 107 14.35 7.79 -1.74
C ILE A 107 15.25 9.03 -1.86
N PRO A 108 14.72 10.26 -2.07
CA PRO A 108 15.58 11.45 -2.14
C PRO A 108 16.30 11.79 -0.84
N LYS A 109 15.76 11.36 0.32
CA LYS A 109 16.29 11.67 1.66
C LYS A 109 17.09 10.53 2.28
N ALA A 110 17.15 9.37 1.62
CA ALA A 110 17.89 8.21 2.09
C ALA A 110 19.40 8.52 2.08
N GLY A 111 19.95 8.86 3.26
CA GLY A 111 21.36 9.26 3.39
C GLY A 111 22.33 8.09 3.36
N ASN A 112 21.90 6.90 3.80
CA ASN A 112 22.73 5.69 3.83
C ASN A 112 22.32 4.67 2.74
N PRO A 113 23.28 3.89 2.20
CA PRO A 113 23.02 2.88 1.17
C PRO A 113 21.95 1.84 1.57
N GLU A 114 21.92 1.44 2.84
CA GLU A 114 21.02 0.40 3.36
C GLU A 114 19.55 0.84 3.25
N SER A 115 19.25 2.07 3.66
CA SER A 115 17.92 2.69 3.53
C SER A 115 17.52 2.84 2.07
N LYS A 116 18.45 3.24 1.20
CA LYS A 116 18.19 3.39 -0.23
C LYS A 116 17.82 2.06 -0.87
N VAL A 117 18.57 0.99 -0.59
CA VAL A 117 18.26 -0.37 -1.05
C VAL A 117 16.91 -0.84 -0.51
N PHE A 118 16.61 -0.57 0.76
CA PHE A 118 15.32 -0.91 1.36
C PHE A 118 14.15 -0.24 0.60
N TYR A 119 14.25 1.06 0.33
CA TYR A 119 13.20 1.80 -0.37
C TYR A 119 13.07 1.39 -1.85
N LEU A 120 14.19 1.12 -2.53
CA LEU A 120 14.16 0.62 -3.92
C LEU A 120 13.55 -0.78 -4.02
N LYS A 121 13.86 -1.68 -3.07
CA LYS A 121 13.19 -2.98 -2.96
C LYS A 121 11.68 -2.80 -2.77
N MET A 122 11.29 -1.93 -1.84
CA MET A 122 9.89 -1.63 -1.57
C MET A 122 9.20 -1.10 -2.84
N LYS A 123 9.83 -0.16 -3.57
CA LYS A 123 9.34 0.36 -4.85
C LYS A 123 9.07 -0.77 -5.86
N GLY A 124 10.02 -1.69 -6.03
CA GLY A 124 9.84 -2.86 -6.90
C GLY A 124 8.70 -3.78 -6.46
N ASP A 125 8.52 -4.00 -5.16
CA ASP A 125 7.40 -4.80 -4.63
C ASP A 125 6.04 -4.18 -4.97
N TYR A 126 5.88 -2.85 -4.89
CA TYR A 126 4.63 -2.16 -5.22
C TYR A 126 4.34 -2.12 -6.72
N TYR A 127 5.35 -1.94 -7.57
CA TYR A 127 5.15 -2.12 -9.02
C TYR A 127 4.76 -3.54 -9.38
N ARG A 128 5.37 -4.54 -8.72
CA ARG A 128 4.98 -5.94 -8.90
C ARG A 128 3.51 -6.16 -8.51
N TYR A 129 3.02 -5.54 -7.43
CA TYR A 129 1.60 -5.63 -7.06
C TYR A 129 0.68 -4.94 -8.07
N LEU A 130 1.07 -3.80 -8.64
CA LEU A 130 0.32 -3.16 -9.72
C LEU A 130 0.26 -4.05 -10.97
N ALA A 131 1.37 -4.66 -11.36
CA ALA A 131 1.45 -5.55 -12.52
C ALA A 131 0.63 -6.85 -12.34
N GLU A 132 0.39 -7.29 -11.10
CA GLU A 132 -0.47 -8.45 -10.80
C GLU A 132 -1.96 -8.18 -11.12
N VAL A 133 -2.43 -6.94 -10.98
CA VAL A 133 -3.84 -6.55 -11.20
C VAL A 133 -4.06 -5.77 -12.49
N ALA A 134 -2.99 -5.39 -13.19
CA ALA A 134 -3.07 -4.73 -14.48
C ALA A 134 -3.65 -5.68 -15.54
N SER A 135 -4.56 -5.14 -16.35
CA SER A 135 -5.20 -5.85 -17.47
C SER A 135 -4.98 -5.05 -18.75
N GLY A 136 -4.71 -5.71 -19.88
CA GLY A 136 -4.51 -5.05 -21.17
C GLY A 136 -3.34 -4.06 -21.19
N ASP A 137 -3.55 -2.90 -21.79
CA ASP A 137 -2.54 -1.85 -22.05
C ASP A 137 -1.93 -1.25 -20.77
N ASP A 138 -2.64 -1.29 -19.64
CA ASP A 138 -2.13 -0.81 -18.35
C ASP A 138 -0.83 -1.53 -17.94
N ARG A 139 -0.65 -2.78 -18.37
CA ARG A 139 0.52 -3.60 -18.03
C ARG A 139 1.80 -3.15 -18.73
N GLU A 140 1.70 -2.50 -19.90
CA GLU A 140 2.88 -1.95 -20.62
C GLU A 140 3.31 -0.58 -20.09
N SER A 141 2.40 0.11 -19.37
CA SER A 141 2.64 1.45 -18.82
C SER A 141 3.23 1.46 -17.39
N ILE A 142 3.38 0.28 -16.77
CA ILE A 142 3.89 0.04 -15.41
C ILE A 142 5.35 -0.40 -15.47
#